data_AF-A0A7Z2SYF5-F1
#
_entry.id   AF-A0A7Z2SYF5-F1
#
_cell.length_a   1.000
_cell.length_b   1.000
_cell.length_c   1.000
_cell.angle_alpha   90.00
_cell.angle_beta   90.00
_cell.angle_gamma   90.00
#
_symmetry.space_group_name_H-M   'P 1'
#
loop_
_entity.id
_entity.type
_entity.pdbx_description
1 polymer ?
#
loop_
_entity_poly.entity_id
_entity_poly.type
_entity_poly.pdbx_seq_one_letter_code
_entity_poly.pdbx_strand_id
1 'polypeptide(L)'
;MTKLLLDQDELSITGRYSVRIDKTIVIEPLRHLTEDTFRNLLRSKAIVKRIGIRRQEDESFLTFDGPYSFRRVNGILIFQRTAI
;
A
#
# COMPACT_ATOMS: atom_id res chain seq x y z
N MET A 1 -4.83 -14.27 2.92
CA MET A 1 -5.29 -12.89 2.63
C MET A 1 -4.19 -11.93 3.10
N THR A 2 -3.62 -11.15 2.19
CA THR A 2 -2.66 -10.08 2.55
C THR A 2 -3.47 -8.92 3.15
N LYS A 3 -2.93 -8.19 4.12
CA LYS A 3 -3.54 -6.96 4.63
C LYS A 3 -2.57 -5.82 4.46
N LEU A 4 -3.05 -4.67 3.99
CA LEU A 4 -2.27 -3.46 3.84
C LEU A 4 -2.64 -2.49 4.97
N LEU A 5 -1.68 -2.09 5.79
CA LEU A 5 -1.82 -1.02 6.77
C LEU A 5 -1.18 0.24 6.21
N LEU A 6 -1.93 1.34 6.17
CA LEU A 6 -1.44 2.66 5.80
C LEU A 6 -1.51 3.57 7.03
N ASP A 7 -0.37 3.80 7.66
CA ASP A 7 -0.20 4.32 9.03
C ASP A 7 -0.88 3.44 10.09
N GLN A 8 -2.17 3.70 10.33
CA GLN A 8 -3.03 2.98 11.26
C GLN A 8 -4.32 2.49 10.59
N ASP A 9 -4.56 2.88 9.33
CA ASP A 9 -5.77 2.51 8.62
C ASP A 9 -5.56 1.19 7.90
N GLU A 10 -6.42 0.22 8.19
CA GLU A 10 -6.40 -1.08 7.53
C GLU A 10 -7.15 -1.01 6.20
N LEU A 11 -6.43 -1.25 5.12
CA LEU A 11 -6.99 -1.55 3.82
C LEU A 11 -6.90 -3.05 3.57
N SER A 12 -8.05 -3.72 3.70
CA SER A 12 -8.19 -5.13 3.37
C SER A 12 -8.10 -5.34 1.85
N ILE A 13 -6.91 -5.67 1.35
CA ILE A 13 -6.67 -6.02 -0.06
C ILE A 13 -5.99 -7.37 -0.16
N THR A 14 -6.57 -8.30 -0.91
CA THR A 14 -5.85 -9.49 -1.30
C THR A 14 -5.02 -9.16 -2.53
N GLY A 15 -3.70 -9.32 -2.45
CA GLY A 15 -2.79 -8.96 -3.53
C GLY A 15 -1.40 -9.54 -3.36
N ARG A 16 -0.63 -9.43 -4.44
CA ARG A 16 0.83 -9.63 -4.43
C ARG A 16 1.50 -8.31 -4.13
N TYR A 17 2.69 -8.36 -3.56
CA TYR A 17 3.50 -7.18 -3.33
C TYR A 17 4.92 -7.42 -3.81
N SER A 18 5.61 -6.34 -4.17
CA SER A 18 7.04 -6.33 -4.39
C SER A 18 7.63 -5.03 -3.84
N VAL A 19 8.85 -5.12 -3.34
CA VAL A 19 9.60 -3.98 -2.81
C VAL A 19 10.83 -3.84 -3.68
N ARG A 20 10.97 -2.69 -4.32
CA ARG A 20 12.12 -2.38 -5.17
C ARG A 20 13.31 -1.92 -4.31
N ILE A 21 14.50 -1.95 -4.91
CA ILE A 21 15.76 -1.52 -4.27
C ILE A 21 15.66 -0.06 -3.77
N ASP A 22 14.99 0.81 -4.54
CA ASP A 22 14.73 2.22 -4.21
C ASP A 22 13.66 2.42 -3.12
N LYS A 23 13.20 1.34 -2.48
CA LYS A 23 12.11 1.32 -1.49
C LYS A 23 10.73 1.67 -2.06
N THR A 24 10.56 1.70 -3.39
CA THR A 24 9.22 1.74 -3.98
C THR A 24 8.48 0.45 -3.65
N ILE A 25 7.28 0.57 -3.06
CA ILE A 25 6.42 -0.56 -2.72
C ILE A 25 5.33 -0.63 -3.78
N VAL A 26 5.23 -1.78 -4.44
CA VAL A 26 4.21 -2.05 -5.46
C VAL A 26 3.29 -3.12 -4.93
N ILE A 27 1.99 -2.87 -5.00
CA ILE A 27 0.96 -3.82 -4.61
C ILE A 27 0.01 -4.04 -5.78
N GLU A 28 -0.13 -5.30 -6.17
CA GLU A 28 -1.03 -5.75 -7.22
C GLU A 28 -2.21 -6.48 -6.58
N PRO A 29 -3.38 -5.82 -6.44
CA PRO A 29 -4.58 -6.45 -5.93
C PRO A 29 -5.06 -7.58 -6.87
N LEU A 30 -5.43 -8.73 -6.32
CA LEU A 30 -6.04 -9.84 -7.09
C LEU A 30 -7.45 -9.48 -7.58
N ARG A 31 -8.11 -8.55 -6.91
CA ARG A 31 -9.36 -7.94 -7.34
C ARG A 31 -9.17 -6.43 -7.39
N HIS A 32 -9.63 -5.81 -8.47
CA HIS A 32 -9.55 -4.38 -8.62
C HIS A 32 -10.30 -3.69 -7.48
N LEU A 33 -9.64 -2.73 -6.83
CA LEU A 33 -10.31 -1.81 -5.93
C LEU A 33 -11.31 -0.98 -6.74
N THR A 34 -12.50 -0.76 -6.18
CA THR A 34 -13.45 0.17 -6.77
C THR A 34 -12.85 1.57 -6.83
N GLU A 35 -13.23 2.35 -7.84
CA GLU A 35 -12.80 3.75 -7.97
C GLU A 35 -13.09 4.55 -6.69
N ASP A 36 -14.25 4.31 -6.08
CA ASP A 36 -14.65 4.99 -4.84
C ASP A 36 -13.72 4.66 -3.67
N THR A 37 -13.36 3.39 -3.49
CA THR A 37 -12.43 2.98 -2.44
C THR A 37 -11.08 3.66 -2.63
N PHE A 38 -10.58 3.69 -3.86
CA PHE A 38 -9.29 4.33 -4.16
C PHE A 38 -9.34 5.86 -3.98
N ARG A 39 -10.41 6.52 -4.44
CA ARG A 39 -10.60 7.96 -4.27
C ARG A 39 -10.72 8.35 -2.80
N ASN A 40 -11.40 7.54 -2.00
CA ASN A 40 -11.51 7.76 -0.56
C ASN A 40 -10.14 7.63 0.12
N LEU A 41 -9.32 6.66 -0.29
CA LEU A 41 -7.94 6.51 0.18
C LEU A 41 -7.07 7.73 -0.16
N LEU A 42 -7.13 8.21 -1.41
CA LEU A 42 -6.37 9.39 -1.85
C LEU A 42 -6.80 10.65 -1.11
N ARG A 43 -8.11 10.81 -0.87
CA ARG A 43 -8.65 11.98 -0.16
C ARG A 43 -8.30 11.96 1.32
N SER A 44 -8.27 10.78 1.94
CA SER A 44 -7.94 10.67 3.36
C SER A 44 -6.44 10.84 3.62
N LYS A 45 -5.58 10.44 2.67
CA LYS A 45 -4.11 10.49 2.84
C LYS A 45 -3.40 10.88 1.56
N ALA A 46 -2.95 12.12 1.48
CA ALA A 46 -2.02 12.52 0.43
C ALA A 46 -0.61 11.91 0.63
N ILE A 47 -0.21 11.72 1.89
CA ILE A 47 1.09 11.15 2.30
C ILE A 47 0.83 10.03 3.31
N VAL A 48 1.52 8.90 3.15
CA VAL A 48 1.52 7.78 4.10
C VAL A 48 2.88 7.76 4.81
N LYS A 49 2.90 7.86 6.13
CA LYS A 49 4.12 7.86 6.96
C LYS A 49 4.67 6.46 7.18
N ARG A 50 3.81 5.43 7.19
CA ARG A 50 4.22 4.03 7.37
C ARG A 50 3.34 3.09 6.57
N ILE A 51 3.95 2.12 5.90
CA ILE A 51 3.24 1.05 5.20
C ILE A 51 3.53 -0.27 5.92
N GLY A 52 2.48 -1.02 6.27
CA GLY A 52 2.58 -2.37 6.82
C GLY A 52 1.95 -3.38 5.86
N ILE A 53 2.64 -4.47 5.58
CA ILE A 53 2.13 -5.58 4.74
C ILE A 53 2.09 -6.84 5.60
N ARG A 54 0.89 -7.38 5.84
CA ARG A 54 0.73 -8.64 6.57
C ARG A 54 1.14 -9.80 5.67
N ARG A 55 2.14 -10.57 6.10
CA ARG A 55 2.55 -11.82 5.44
C ARG A 55 1.55 -12.92 5.77
N GLN A 56 1.29 -13.80 4.79
CA GLN A 56 0.36 -14.91 4.97
C GLN A 56 0.99 -16.08 5.72
N GLU A 57 2.32 -16.21 5.69
CA GLU A 57 3.04 -17.36 6.26
C GLU A 57 3.03 -17.35 7.79
N ASP A 58 3.21 -16.18 8.41
CA ASP A 58 3.49 -16.05 9.85
C ASP A 58 2.64 -14.96 10.54
N GLU A 59 1.67 -14.40 9.83
CA GLU A 59 0.83 -13.27 10.26
C GLU A 59 1.59 -11.99 10.68
N SER A 60 2.91 -11.95 10.46
CA SER A 60 3.73 -10.80 10.80
C SER A 60 3.54 -9.65 9.82
N PHE A 61 3.85 -8.44 10.26
CA PHE A 61 3.85 -7.25 9.41
C PHE A 61 5.26 -6.92 8.94
N LEU A 62 5.45 -6.89 7.63
CA LEU A 62 6.58 -6.22 7.02
C LEU A 62 6.29 -4.72 6.99
N THR A 63 7.07 -3.93 7.73
CA THR A 63 6.83 -2.49 7.88
C THR A 63 7.89 -1.67 7.16
N PHE A 64 7.44 -0.54 6.60
CA PHE A 64 8.27 0.39 5.85
C PHE A 64 7.98 1.81 6.31
N ASP A 65 8.99 2.47 6.87
CA ASP A 65 8.88 3.87 7.25
C ASP A 65 9.06 4.78 6.03
N GLY A 66 8.16 5.76 5.94
CA GLY A 66 8.00 6.68 4.82
C GLY A 66 8.78 7.98 4.99
N PRO A 67 8.26 9.08 4.43
CA PRO A 67 6.93 9.22 3.79
C PRO A 67 6.82 8.51 2.43
N TYR A 68 5.59 8.19 2.06
CA TYR A 68 5.23 7.70 0.73
C TYR A 68 4.11 8.55 0.15
N SER A 69 4.30 8.97 -1.10
CA SER A 69 3.18 9.31 -1.98
C SER A 69 2.69 8.03 -2.66
N PHE A 70 1.44 8.00 -3.09
CA PHE A 70 0.95 6.85 -3.84
C PHE A 70 0.03 7.22 -4.98
N ARG A 71 0.01 6.32 -5.97
CA ARG A 71 -0.82 6.41 -7.16
C ARG A 71 -1.30 5.03 -7.56
N ARG A 72 -2.31 5.00 -8.42
CA ARG A 72 -2.78 3.76 -9.05
C ARG A 72 -2.52 3.81 -10.55
N VAL A 73 -1.93 2.75 -11.08
CA VAL A 73 -1.67 2.57 -12.50
C VAL A 73 -2.21 1.20 -12.90
N ASN A 74 -3.21 1.15 -13.78
CA ASN A 74 -3.84 -0.09 -14.25
C ASN A 74 -4.28 -1.04 -13.11
N GLY A 75 -4.85 -0.50 -12.04
CA GLY A 75 -5.28 -1.28 -10.87
C GLY A 75 -4.16 -1.61 -9.86
N ILE A 76 -2.89 -1.37 -10.20
CA ILE A 76 -1.73 -1.57 -9.33
C ILE A 76 -1.52 -0.32 -8.48
N LEU A 77 -1.32 -0.51 -7.18
CA LEU A 77 -0.95 0.55 -6.25
C LEU A 77 0.57 0.68 -6.21
N ILE A 78 1.05 1.91 -6.39
CA ILE A 78 2.48 2.21 -6.38
C ILE A 78 2.71 3.26 -5.30
N PHE A 79 3.47 2.91 -4.28
CA PHE A 79 3.89 3.78 -3.19
C PHE A 79 5.36 4.15 -3.40
N GLN A 80 5.62 5.43 -3.66
CA GLN A 80 6.95 5.94 -3.93
C GLN A 80 7.39 6.80 -2.76
N ARG A 81 8.60 6.52 -2.26
CA ARG A 81 9.18 7.29 -1.17
C ARG A 81 9.40 8.72 -1.63
N THR A 82 8.99 9.70 -0.83
CA THR A 82 9.20 11.11 -1.13
C THR A 82 10.28 11.67 -0.21
N ALA A 83 11.12 12.57 -0.72
CA ALA A 83 11.88 13.45 0.15
C ALA A 83 10.89 14.46 0.74
N ILE A 84 10.81 14.55 2.07
CA ILE A 84 10.24 15.74 2.73
C ILE A 84 11.34 16.77 2.76
#